data_AF-A0AAU8IWH5-F1
#
_entry.id   AF-A0AAU8IWH5-F1
#
_cell.length_a   1.000
_cell.length_b   1.000
_cell.length_c   1.000
_cell.angle_alpha   90.00
_cell.angle_beta   90.00
_cell.angle_gamma   90.00
#
_symmetry.space_group_name_H-M   'P 1'
#
loop_
_entity.id
_entity.type
_entity.pdbx_description
1 polymer ?
#
loop_
_entity_poly.entity_id
_entity_poly.type
_entity_poly.pdbx_seq_one_letter_code
_entity_poly.pdbx_strand_id
1 'polypeptide(L)'
;MNRPTDIRRESQRPRLLDLFSCAGGAAMGYARAGFTVHGCDIADRPNYPFTWHRGDVLEYLAHLITTGEIQRYDFVHASPPCQAKNTLTVGTNRSRGWGGTHLDLVAPLRDLLDRTCLPYVIEQPNGQAEIRKDITLCGEMFGLGVIRHRNFEAVGCTIDQPAHVPHRGRVRGYRHGKFYDGPYVAAYGNGGGKPSVPELQAALGIDWTDVREELTEAIPPAYTEHIGRTFLAARALEAAA
;
A
#
# COMPACT_ATOMS: atom_id res chain seq x y z
N MET A 1 -37.91 3.78 37.68
CA MET A 1 -37.33 4.56 36.56
C MET A 1 -35.84 4.29 36.54
N ASN A 2 -35.41 3.28 35.78
CA ASN A 2 -33.98 3.01 35.61
C ASN A 2 -33.53 3.72 34.34
N ARG A 3 -32.69 4.75 34.50
CA ARG A 3 -31.94 5.31 33.37
C ARG A 3 -30.97 4.24 32.88
N PRO A 4 -30.91 3.93 31.58
CA PRO A 4 -29.86 3.08 31.06
C PRO A 4 -28.52 3.80 31.26
N THR A 5 -27.61 3.13 31.96
CA THR A 5 -26.21 3.54 32.07
C THR A 5 -25.61 3.49 30.67
N ASP A 6 -25.21 4.65 30.16
CA ASP A 6 -24.51 4.76 28.89
C ASP A 6 -23.12 4.14 29.07
N ILE A 7 -22.99 2.84 28.77
CA ILE A 7 -21.71 2.16 28.71
C ILE A 7 -21.01 2.77 27.50
N ARG A 8 -20.21 3.81 27.74
CA ARG A 8 -19.19 4.24 26.78
C ARG A 8 -18.35 3.01 26.46
N ARG A 9 -18.63 2.36 25.32
CA ARG A 9 -17.70 1.40 24.72
C ARG A 9 -16.41 2.18 24.56
N GLU A 10 -15.35 1.80 25.28
CA GLU A 10 -14.00 2.12 24.84
C GLU A 10 -13.95 1.70 23.37
N SER A 11 -13.95 2.68 22.47
CA SER A 11 -14.14 2.42 21.05
C SER A 11 -12.94 1.59 20.58
N GLN A 12 -13.17 0.29 20.35
CA GLN A 12 -12.15 -0.57 19.78
C GLN A 12 -11.64 0.09 18.48
N ARG A 13 -10.33 0.11 18.30
CA ARG A 13 -9.71 0.63 17.08
C ARG A 13 -10.35 -0.05 15.86
N PRO A 14 -10.77 0.72 14.83
CA PRO A 14 -11.36 0.15 13.63
C PRO A 14 -10.39 -0.84 12.97
N ARG A 15 -10.92 -1.87 12.34
CA ARG A 15 -10.13 -2.95 11.75
C ARG A 15 -9.92 -2.71 10.27
N LEU A 16 -8.69 -2.95 9.81
CA LEU A 16 -8.29 -2.81 8.41
C LEU A 16 -7.77 -4.14 7.87
N LEU A 17 -8.22 -4.51 6.68
CA LEU A 17 -7.70 -5.64 5.93
C LEU A 17 -6.70 -5.14 4.87
N ASP A 18 -5.45 -5.58 4.97
CA ASP A 18 -4.35 -5.23 4.06
C ASP A 18 -4.06 -6.41 3.12
N LEU A 19 -4.51 -6.30 1.87
CA LEU A 19 -4.44 -7.34 0.85
C LEU A 19 -3.21 -7.14 -0.05
N PHE A 20 -2.52 -8.24 -0.37
CA PHE A 20 -1.21 -8.21 -1.02
C PHE A 20 -0.18 -7.48 -0.16
N SER A 21 -0.19 -7.81 1.14
CA SER A 21 0.38 -7.00 2.21
C SER A 21 1.90 -6.85 2.18
N CYS A 22 2.60 -7.72 1.46
CA CYS A 22 4.06 -7.74 1.38
C CYS A 22 4.70 -7.68 2.79
N ALA A 23 5.72 -6.84 2.98
CA ALA A 23 6.33 -6.62 4.28
C ALA A 23 5.60 -5.56 5.14
N GLY A 24 4.42 -5.07 4.73
CA GLY A 24 3.58 -4.22 5.58
C GLY A 24 3.92 -2.72 5.59
N GLY A 25 4.50 -2.20 4.50
CA GLY A 25 4.66 -0.74 4.33
C GLY A 25 3.33 0.01 4.44
N ALA A 26 2.31 -0.43 3.68
CA ALA A 26 0.95 0.10 3.75
C ALA A 26 0.33 -0.12 5.13
N ALA A 27 0.39 -1.36 5.65
CA ALA A 27 -0.11 -1.73 6.97
C ALA A 27 0.37 -0.82 8.08
N MET A 28 1.68 -0.51 8.11
CA MET A 28 2.26 0.33 9.15
C MET A 28 1.66 1.73 9.16
N GLY A 29 1.41 2.32 7.99
CA GLY A 29 0.76 3.63 7.91
C GLY A 29 -0.64 3.61 8.50
N TYR A 30 -1.43 2.59 8.20
CA TYR A 30 -2.76 2.43 8.80
C TYR A 30 -2.71 2.17 10.30
N ALA A 31 -1.77 1.38 10.79
CA ALA A 31 -1.57 1.19 12.22
C ALA A 31 -1.23 2.52 12.92
N ARG A 32 -0.36 3.34 12.32
CA ARG A 32 -0.03 4.71 12.79
C ARG A 32 -1.22 5.67 12.73
N ALA A 33 -2.14 5.47 11.78
CA ALA A 33 -3.39 6.23 11.70
C ALA A 33 -4.40 5.83 12.79
N GLY A 34 -4.27 4.64 13.39
CA GLY A 34 -5.12 4.19 14.51
C GLY A 34 -5.90 2.91 14.26
N PHE A 35 -5.64 2.19 13.16
CA PHE A 35 -6.32 0.93 12.85
C PHE A 35 -5.68 -0.27 13.57
N THR A 36 -6.48 -1.32 13.77
CA THR A 36 -5.99 -2.69 13.99
C THR A 36 -5.88 -3.36 12.62
N VAL A 37 -4.68 -3.72 12.19
CA VAL A 37 -4.41 -4.19 10.81
C VAL A 37 -4.25 -5.71 10.77
N HIS A 38 -4.92 -6.36 9.81
CA HIS A 38 -4.68 -7.76 9.44
C HIS A 38 -4.23 -7.85 7.98
N GLY A 39 -3.13 -8.58 7.72
CA GLY A 39 -2.57 -8.76 6.39
C GLY A 39 -3.01 -10.06 5.69
N CYS A 40 -2.92 -10.10 4.37
CA CYS A 40 -2.97 -11.31 3.57
C CYS A 40 -1.97 -11.25 2.40
N ASP A 41 -1.15 -12.29 2.25
CA ASP A 41 -0.19 -12.43 1.15
C ASP A 41 0.06 -13.91 0.84
N ILE A 42 0.39 -14.22 -0.41
CA ILE A 42 0.67 -15.60 -0.85
C ILE A 42 2.07 -16.06 -0.42
N ALA A 43 3.01 -15.12 -0.37
CA ALA A 43 4.37 -15.40 0.06
C ALA A 43 4.45 -15.50 1.59
N ASP A 44 5.50 -16.15 2.06
CA ASP A 44 5.81 -16.13 3.49
C ASP A 44 6.32 -14.74 3.87
N ARG A 45 5.72 -14.12 4.89
CA ARG A 45 6.02 -12.75 5.32
C ARG A 45 6.49 -12.70 6.77
N PRO A 46 7.70 -13.23 7.07
CA PRO A 46 8.22 -13.28 8.44
C PRO A 46 8.46 -11.89 9.05
N ASN A 47 8.69 -10.87 8.21
CA ASN A 47 8.92 -9.49 8.64
C ASN A 47 7.62 -8.66 8.71
N TYR A 48 6.45 -9.22 8.38
CA TYR A 48 5.20 -8.47 8.47
C TYR A 48 4.87 -8.20 9.96
N PRO A 49 4.72 -6.93 10.39
CA PRO A 49 4.72 -6.61 11.82
C PRO A 49 3.34 -6.78 12.50
N PHE A 50 2.33 -7.32 11.81
CA PHE A 50 0.97 -7.50 12.32
C PHE A 50 0.46 -8.93 12.14
N THR A 51 -0.74 -9.23 12.62
CA THR A 51 -1.43 -10.50 12.32
C THR A 51 -1.63 -10.62 10.82
N TRP A 52 -1.33 -11.78 10.24
CA TRP A 52 -1.53 -12.01 8.81
C TRP A 52 -1.93 -13.45 8.49
N HIS A 53 -2.55 -13.61 7.31
CA HIS A 53 -2.91 -14.89 6.71
C HIS A 53 -2.04 -15.16 5.49
N ARG A 54 -1.47 -16.37 5.43
CA ARG A 54 -0.78 -16.86 4.23
C ARG A 54 -1.76 -17.57 3.31
N GLY A 55 -1.98 -17.04 2.11
CA GLY A 55 -2.90 -17.63 1.15
C GLY A 55 -3.08 -16.79 -0.10
N ASP A 56 -3.78 -17.34 -1.09
CA ASP A 56 -4.24 -16.56 -2.23
C ASP A 56 -5.22 -15.48 -1.75
N VAL A 57 -4.98 -14.25 -2.16
CA VAL A 57 -5.73 -13.09 -1.68
C VAL A 57 -7.18 -13.08 -2.17
N LEU A 58 -7.43 -13.50 -3.41
CA LEU A 58 -8.78 -13.52 -3.97
C LEU A 58 -9.59 -14.65 -3.33
N GLU A 59 -8.99 -15.82 -3.12
CA GLU A 59 -9.61 -16.94 -2.39
C GLU A 59 -9.93 -16.55 -0.94
N TYR A 60 -8.97 -15.94 -0.24
CA TYR A 60 -9.17 -15.50 1.14
C TYR A 60 -10.27 -14.44 1.26
N LEU A 61 -10.27 -13.43 0.38
CA LEU A 61 -11.32 -12.40 0.36
C LEU A 61 -12.69 -13.01 0.04
N ALA A 62 -12.78 -13.90 -0.95
CA ALA A 62 -14.03 -14.60 -1.27
C ALA A 62 -14.54 -15.48 -0.11
N HIS A 63 -13.62 -16.12 0.63
CA HIS A 63 -13.95 -16.86 1.83
C HIS A 63 -14.53 -15.95 2.91
N LEU A 64 -13.86 -14.84 3.24
CA LEU A 64 -14.34 -13.86 4.22
C LEU A 64 -15.72 -13.28 3.86
N ILE A 65 -15.99 -13.06 2.57
CA ILE A 65 -17.30 -12.62 2.08
C ILE A 65 -18.34 -13.71 2.31
N THR A 66 -18.04 -14.95 1.93
CA THR A 66 -18.98 -16.08 1.99
C THR A 66 -19.33 -16.48 3.44
N THR A 67 -18.37 -16.39 4.36
CA THR A 67 -18.58 -16.69 5.79
C THR A 67 -19.15 -15.51 6.58
N GLY A 68 -19.19 -14.31 5.99
CA GLY A 68 -19.60 -13.08 6.67
C GLY A 68 -18.53 -12.48 7.58
N GLU A 69 -17.35 -13.10 7.71
CA GLU A 69 -16.25 -12.57 8.52
C GLU A 69 -15.72 -11.22 8.00
N ILE A 70 -15.96 -10.89 6.73
CA ILE A 70 -15.61 -9.58 6.16
C ILE A 70 -16.21 -8.41 6.95
N GLN A 71 -17.37 -8.60 7.57
CA GLN A 71 -18.09 -7.56 8.33
C GLN A 71 -17.39 -7.15 9.64
N ARG A 72 -16.29 -7.83 10.02
CA ARG A 72 -15.45 -7.41 11.14
C ARG A 72 -14.50 -6.26 10.78
N TYR A 73 -14.34 -5.95 9.49
CA TYR A 73 -13.45 -4.90 9.02
C TYR A 73 -14.23 -3.65 8.66
N ASP A 74 -13.60 -2.49 8.83
CA ASP A 74 -14.17 -1.18 8.53
C ASP A 74 -13.60 -0.57 7.24
N PHE A 75 -12.44 -1.05 6.79
CA PHE A 75 -11.73 -0.54 5.62
C PHE A 75 -10.81 -1.60 5.00
N VAL A 76 -10.64 -1.56 3.69
CA VAL A 76 -9.73 -2.46 2.96
C VAL A 76 -8.68 -1.67 2.19
N HIS A 77 -7.42 -2.08 2.31
CA HIS A 77 -6.33 -1.67 1.43
C HIS A 77 -5.94 -2.85 0.55
N ALA A 78 -5.68 -2.60 -0.73
CA ALA A 78 -5.14 -3.63 -1.61
C ALA A 78 -4.07 -3.08 -2.56
N SER A 79 -2.95 -3.80 -2.68
CA SER A 79 -1.85 -3.44 -3.56
C SER A 79 -1.48 -4.62 -4.49
N PRO A 80 -2.37 -5.03 -5.43
CA PRO A 80 -2.13 -6.18 -6.29
C PRO A 80 -0.86 -5.98 -7.15
N PRO A 81 -0.16 -7.05 -7.53
CA PRO A 81 1.10 -6.94 -8.26
C PRO A 81 0.90 -6.24 -9.61
N CYS A 82 1.77 -5.27 -9.90
CA CYS A 82 1.71 -4.48 -11.15
C CYS A 82 2.11 -5.32 -12.38
N GLN A 83 1.32 -5.23 -13.45
CA GLN A 83 1.52 -5.92 -14.73
C GLN A 83 2.90 -5.65 -15.37
N ALA A 84 3.50 -4.47 -15.15
CA ALA A 84 4.76 -4.05 -15.77
C ALA A 84 5.99 -4.87 -15.34
N LYS A 85 5.95 -5.49 -14.14
CA LYS A 85 7.04 -6.38 -13.70
C LYS A 85 7.04 -7.70 -14.46
N ASN A 86 5.88 -8.15 -14.94
CA ASN A 86 5.82 -9.30 -15.84
C ASN A 86 6.40 -8.97 -17.22
N THR A 87 6.45 -7.70 -17.64
CA THR A 87 7.01 -7.29 -18.94
C THR A 87 8.53 -7.44 -19.00
N LEU A 88 9.26 -7.22 -17.90
CA LEU A 88 10.71 -7.46 -17.82
C LEU A 88 11.07 -8.95 -17.98
N THR A 89 10.15 -9.84 -17.65
CA THR A 89 10.28 -11.29 -17.85
C THR A 89 9.89 -11.72 -19.28
N VAL A 90 9.16 -10.91 -20.04
CA VAL A 90 8.77 -11.22 -21.44
C VAL A 90 9.96 -11.06 -22.42
N GLY A 91 10.88 -10.11 -22.16
CA GLY A 91 12.00 -9.84 -23.06
C GLY A 91 13.04 -10.96 -23.15
N THR A 92 13.28 -11.69 -22.06
CA THR A 92 14.27 -12.78 -21.98
C THR A 92 13.67 -14.19 -22.11
N ASN A 93 12.34 -14.35 -22.02
CA ASN A 93 11.66 -15.64 -22.12
C ASN A 93 11.04 -15.95 -23.49
N ARG A 94 11.09 -15.03 -24.47
CA ARG A 94 10.60 -15.31 -25.83
C ARG A 94 11.38 -16.44 -26.51
N SER A 95 12.61 -16.70 -26.10
CA SER A 95 13.44 -17.83 -26.56
C SER A 95 13.12 -19.16 -25.87
N ARG A 96 12.26 -19.19 -24.84
CA ARG A 96 11.94 -20.38 -24.02
C ARG A 96 10.45 -20.71 -23.91
N GLY A 97 9.58 -20.06 -24.69
CA GLY A 97 8.14 -20.37 -24.73
C GLY A 97 7.33 -19.98 -23.49
N TRP A 98 7.91 -19.20 -22.55
CA TRP A 98 7.23 -18.68 -21.36
C TRP A 98 6.66 -17.28 -21.60
N GLY A 99 5.78 -17.15 -22.59
CA GLY A 99 4.94 -15.97 -22.78
C GLY A 99 3.68 -16.09 -21.94
N GLY A 100 3.78 -15.85 -20.64
CA GLY A 100 2.61 -15.86 -19.76
C GLY A 100 1.67 -14.71 -20.10
N THR A 101 0.38 -15.00 -20.24
CA THR A 101 -0.71 -14.03 -20.26
C THR A 101 -0.60 -13.15 -19.01
N HIS A 102 -0.56 -11.83 -19.19
CA HIS A 102 -0.59 -10.88 -18.09
C HIS A 102 -1.90 -11.08 -17.31
N LEU A 103 -1.83 -11.67 -16.12
CA LEU A 103 -3.00 -11.79 -15.24
C LEU A 103 -3.28 -10.41 -14.65
N ASP A 104 -4.29 -9.73 -15.18
CA ASP A 104 -4.80 -8.51 -14.57
C ASP A 104 -5.58 -8.88 -13.31
N LEU A 105 -4.94 -8.71 -12.14
CA LEU A 105 -5.57 -8.97 -10.86
C LEU A 105 -6.43 -7.80 -10.37
N VAL A 106 -6.35 -6.62 -10.99
CA VAL A 106 -7.09 -5.43 -10.54
C VAL A 106 -8.59 -5.61 -10.78
N ALA A 107 -8.99 -6.02 -11.97
CA ALA A 107 -10.40 -6.25 -12.30
C ALA A 107 -11.09 -7.29 -11.40
N PRO A 108 -10.60 -8.54 -11.28
CA PRO A 108 -11.24 -9.54 -10.42
C PRO A 108 -11.18 -9.18 -8.93
N LEU A 109 -10.14 -8.47 -8.49
CA LEU A 109 -10.07 -7.93 -7.13
C LEU A 109 -11.17 -6.89 -6.90
N ARG A 110 -11.36 -5.95 -7.84
CA ARG A 110 -12.38 -4.91 -7.73
C ARG A 110 -13.78 -5.51 -7.62
N ASP A 111 -14.09 -6.52 -8.43
CA ASP A 111 -15.36 -7.24 -8.36
C ASP A 111 -15.62 -7.87 -6.98
N LEU A 112 -14.59 -8.40 -6.32
CA LEU A 112 -14.71 -8.91 -4.95
C LEU A 112 -14.82 -7.79 -3.92
N LEU A 113 -14.03 -6.72 -4.04
CA LEU A 113 -14.07 -5.58 -3.13
C LEU A 113 -15.43 -4.91 -3.13
N ASP A 114 -16.05 -4.73 -4.30
CA ASP A 114 -17.40 -4.16 -4.42
C ASP A 114 -18.46 -5.01 -3.68
N ARG A 115 -18.29 -6.34 -3.66
CA ARG A 115 -19.17 -7.27 -2.93
C ARG A 115 -18.99 -7.20 -1.41
N THR A 116 -17.91 -6.62 -0.91
CA THR A 116 -17.71 -6.45 0.54
C THR A 116 -18.64 -5.39 1.13
N CYS A 117 -19.08 -4.43 0.29
CA CYS A 117 -19.75 -3.20 0.69
C CYS A 117 -18.95 -2.32 1.68
N LEU A 118 -17.64 -2.57 1.82
CA LEU A 118 -16.74 -1.77 2.64
C LEU A 118 -16.08 -0.68 1.80
N PRO A 119 -15.74 0.47 2.40
CA PRO A 119 -14.83 1.42 1.77
C PRO A 119 -13.45 0.79 1.57
N TYR A 120 -12.82 1.07 0.44
CA TYR A 120 -11.53 0.50 0.10
C TYR A 120 -10.66 1.44 -0.72
N VAL A 121 -9.35 1.14 -0.74
CA VAL A 121 -8.40 1.70 -1.72
C VAL A 121 -7.62 0.61 -2.44
N ILE A 122 -7.42 0.81 -3.75
CA ILE A 122 -6.51 0.00 -4.57
C ILE A 122 -5.30 0.85 -4.94
N GLU A 123 -4.10 0.40 -4.58
CA GLU A 123 -2.83 1.03 -4.94
C GLU A 123 -2.23 0.43 -6.21
N GLN A 124 -1.68 1.29 -7.07
CA GLN A 124 -0.74 0.91 -8.12
C GLN A 124 0.39 1.94 -8.28
N PRO A 125 1.61 1.50 -8.63
CA PRO A 125 2.63 2.40 -9.15
C PRO A 125 2.18 3.06 -10.46
N ASN A 126 2.94 4.08 -10.90
CA ASN A 126 2.80 4.59 -12.27
C ASN A 126 3.04 3.44 -13.26
N GLY A 127 2.00 3.08 -14.02
CA GLY A 127 2.02 1.94 -14.92
C GLY A 127 0.78 1.90 -15.83
N GLN A 128 0.60 0.75 -16.48
CA GLN A 128 -0.48 0.49 -17.43
C GLN A 128 -1.76 -0.06 -16.76
N ALA A 129 -1.73 -0.34 -15.46
CA ALA A 129 -2.89 -0.85 -14.75
C ALA A 129 -4.06 0.14 -14.84
N GLU A 130 -5.25 -0.38 -15.20
CA GLU A 130 -6.48 0.40 -15.30
C GLU A 130 -7.10 0.61 -13.90
N ILE A 131 -6.56 1.60 -13.19
CA ILE A 131 -7.15 2.12 -11.95
C ILE A 131 -7.51 3.59 -12.10
N ARG A 132 -8.58 4.03 -11.42
CA ARG A 132 -8.85 5.47 -11.27
C ARG A 132 -7.77 6.09 -10.38
N LYS A 133 -7.28 7.26 -10.77
CA LYS A 133 -6.23 7.97 -10.02
C LYS A 133 -6.88 9.04 -9.14
N ASP A 134 -7.72 8.60 -8.23
CA ASP A 134 -8.49 9.51 -7.37
C ASP A 134 -7.54 10.36 -6.51
N ILE A 135 -6.45 9.74 -6.04
CA ILE A 135 -5.31 10.45 -5.46
C ILE A 135 -3.97 9.92 -6.02
N THR A 136 -2.98 10.79 -6.08
CA THR A 136 -1.58 10.44 -6.39
C THR A 136 -0.67 10.99 -5.31
N LEU A 137 0.08 10.11 -4.65
CA LEU A 137 0.99 10.48 -3.56
C LEU A 137 2.45 10.35 -4.00
N CYS A 138 3.26 11.34 -3.62
CA CYS A 138 4.69 11.39 -3.84
C CYS A 138 5.44 11.50 -2.51
N GLY A 139 6.64 10.93 -2.42
CA GLY A 139 7.46 10.99 -1.21
C GLY A 139 7.78 12.42 -0.77
N GLU A 140 7.85 13.34 -1.73
CA GLU A 140 8.09 14.76 -1.46
C GLU A 140 6.99 15.41 -0.62
N MET A 141 5.73 15.02 -0.81
CA MET A 141 4.59 15.55 -0.05
C MET A 141 4.73 15.30 1.46
N PHE A 142 5.58 14.33 1.84
CA PHE A 142 5.79 13.90 3.21
C PHE A 142 7.25 14.09 3.66
N GLY A 143 8.07 14.82 2.90
CA GLY A 143 9.48 15.08 3.21
C GLY A 143 10.37 13.83 3.14
N LEU A 144 9.95 12.75 2.48
CA LEU A 144 10.69 11.50 2.43
C LEU A 144 11.97 11.60 1.59
N GLY A 145 12.93 10.71 1.86
CA GLY A 145 14.19 10.56 1.12
C GLY A 145 14.06 9.82 -0.21
N VAL A 146 12.85 9.71 -0.77
CA VAL A 146 12.57 9.04 -2.05
C VAL A 146 11.64 9.87 -2.93
N ILE A 147 11.86 9.79 -4.25
CA ILE A 147 10.85 10.21 -5.24
C ILE A 147 10.12 8.96 -5.69
N ARG A 148 8.93 8.71 -5.13
CA ARG A 148 8.12 7.52 -5.40
C ARG A 148 6.68 7.95 -5.58
N HIS A 149 6.12 7.76 -6.77
CA HIS A 149 4.73 8.14 -7.07
C HIS A 149 3.85 6.90 -7.07
N ARG A 150 2.80 6.91 -6.24
CA ARG A 150 1.75 5.89 -6.20
C ARG A 150 0.39 6.49 -6.46
N ASN A 151 -0.42 5.79 -7.22
CA ASN A 151 -1.80 6.17 -7.52
C ASN A 151 -2.72 5.28 -6.69
N PHE A 152 -3.81 5.85 -6.21
CA PHE A 152 -4.82 5.12 -5.45
C PHE A 152 -6.21 5.39 -6.05
N GLU A 153 -6.94 4.31 -6.30
CA GLU A 153 -8.37 4.32 -6.54
C GLU A 153 -9.08 4.19 -5.20
N ALA A 154 -10.00 5.10 -4.88
CA ALA A 154 -10.74 5.12 -3.62
C ALA A 154 -12.23 4.91 -3.88
N VAL A 155 -12.85 4.00 -3.13
CA VAL A 155 -14.29 3.69 -3.22
C VAL A 155 -14.90 3.73 -1.84
N GLY A 156 -16.11 4.30 -1.74
CA GLY A 156 -16.82 4.46 -0.46
C GLY A 156 -16.17 5.45 0.51
N CYS A 157 -15.16 6.20 0.09
CA CYS A 157 -14.51 7.23 0.88
C CYS A 157 -13.96 8.36 0.00
N THR A 158 -13.78 9.53 0.60
CA THR A 158 -13.11 10.68 -0.02
C THR A 158 -11.80 10.91 0.71
N ILE A 159 -10.70 10.96 -0.04
CA ILE A 159 -9.36 11.22 0.49
C ILE A 159 -8.84 12.52 -0.09
N ASP A 160 -8.38 13.41 0.77
CA ASP A 160 -7.80 14.69 0.37
C ASP A 160 -6.47 14.47 -0.34
N GLN A 161 -6.29 15.14 -1.48
CA GLN A 161 -5.04 15.19 -2.21
C GLN A 161 -4.11 16.24 -1.58
N PRO A 162 -2.98 15.87 -0.96
CA PRO A 162 -1.99 16.83 -0.51
C PRO A 162 -1.40 17.58 -1.72
N ALA A 163 -1.07 18.85 -1.53
CA ALA A 163 -0.42 19.63 -2.56
C ALA A 163 0.95 19.01 -2.93
N HIS A 164 1.17 18.76 -4.22
CA HIS A 164 2.48 18.35 -4.69
C HIS A 164 3.40 19.57 -4.78
N VAL A 165 4.50 19.58 -4.02
CA VAL A 165 5.53 20.62 -4.11
C VAL A 165 6.66 20.21 -5.07
N PRO A 166 7.39 21.15 -5.69
CA PRO A 166 8.53 20.80 -6.53
C PRO A 166 9.56 19.96 -5.77
N HIS A 167 10.12 18.94 -6.43
CA HIS A 167 11.18 18.13 -5.84
C HIS A 167 12.40 19.00 -5.47
N ARG A 168 12.89 18.87 -4.24
CA ARG A 168 14.04 19.61 -3.68
C ARG A 168 15.41 19.21 -4.26
N GLY A 169 15.46 18.34 -5.25
CA GLY A 169 16.72 17.94 -5.88
C GLY A 169 16.60 16.74 -6.82
N ARG A 170 17.74 16.17 -7.19
CA ARG A 170 17.81 14.96 -8.01
C ARG A 170 17.97 13.72 -7.13
N VAL A 171 17.63 12.56 -7.68
CA VAL A 171 17.98 11.29 -7.05
C VAL A 171 19.50 11.10 -7.11
N ARG A 172 20.09 10.69 -6.00
CA ARG A 172 21.51 10.36 -5.87
C ARG A 172 21.86 9.16 -6.73
N GLY A 173 22.98 9.25 -7.44
CA GLY A 173 23.51 8.17 -8.27
C GLY A 173 24.04 8.63 -9.62
N TYR A 174 24.52 7.67 -10.40
CA TYR A 174 25.03 7.93 -11.75
C TYR A 174 23.90 8.02 -12.78
N ARG A 175 23.95 9.05 -13.62
CA ARG A 175 23.08 9.18 -14.79
C ARG A 175 23.86 9.77 -15.95
N HIS A 176 23.90 9.05 -17.07
CA HIS A 176 24.65 9.42 -18.28
C HIS A 176 26.11 9.81 -17.98
N GLY A 177 26.81 9.00 -17.17
CA GLY A 177 28.22 9.21 -16.83
C GLY A 177 28.51 10.28 -15.76
N LYS A 178 27.50 11.03 -15.30
CA LYS A 178 27.65 12.03 -14.23
C LYS A 178 27.05 11.54 -12.92
N PHE A 179 27.80 11.66 -11.83
CA PHE A 179 27.29 11.44 -10.47
C PHE A 179 26.51 12.66 -9.99
N TYR A 180 25.35 12.42 -9.39
CA TYR A 180 24.55 13.42 -8.71
C TYR A 180 24.46 13.05 -7.23
N ASP A 181 24.72 14.01 -6.35
CA ASP A 181 24.60 13.85 -4.90
C ASP A 181 23.39 14.63 -4.39
N GLY A 182 22.20 14.13 -4.72
CA GLY A 182 20.95 14.77 -4.34
C GLY A 182 20.28 14.12 -3.13
N PRO A 183 19.22 14.74 -2.59
CA PRO A 183 18.66 14.37 -1.29
C PRO A 183 17.79 13.11 -1.30
N TYR A 184 17.65 12.44 -2.45
CA TYR A 184 16.83 11.24 -2.59
C TYR A 184 17.66 10.03 -2.97
N VAL A 185 17.23 8.85 -2.53
CA VAL A 185 17.84 7.59 -2.92
C VAL A 185 16.95 6.81 -3.89
N ALA A 186 17.57 6.06 -4.80
CA ALA A 186 16.85 5.20 -5.73
C ALA A 186 16.54 3.85 -5.08
N ALA A 187 15.28 3.64 -4.67
CA ALA A 187 14.76 2.37 -4.17
C ALA A 187 14.48 1.37 -5.31
N TYR A 188 15.37 1.24 -6.30
CA TYR A 188 15.27 0.29 -7.41
C TYR A 188 16.62 0.07 -8.09
N GLY A 189 16.82 -1.11 -8.70
CA GLY A 189 17.99 -1.46 -9.51
C GLY A 189 19.31 -1.67 -8.74
N ASN A 190 20.33 -2.19 -9.45
CA ASN A 190 21.58 -2.70 -8.87
C ASN A 190 22.86 -1.95 -9.32
N GLY A 191 22.74 -0.74 -9.85
CA GLY A 191 23.87 0.05 -10.38
C GLY A 191 24.73 0.77 -9.32
N GLY A 192 25.68 1.61 -9.77
CA GLY A 192 26.54 2.41 -8.88
C GLY A 192 25.81 3.59 -8.20
N GLY A 193 26.12 3.83 -6.92
CA GLY A 193 25.50 4.90 -6.11
C GLY A 193 24.16 4.52 -5.48
N LYS A 194 23.85 3.21 -5.39
CA LYS A 194 22.63 2.71 -4.77
C LYS A 194 22.68 2.82 -3.24
N PRO A 195 21.54 3.12 -2.60
CA PRO A 195 21.49 3.19 -1.16
C PRO A 195 21.78 1.84 -0.52
N SER A 196 22.45 1.86 0.62
CA SER A 196 22.48 0.75 1.57
C SER A 196 21.07 0.45 2.11
N VAL A 197 20.90 -0.70 2.76
CA VAL A 197 19.64 -1.05 3.43
C VAL A 197 19.26 0.02 4.48
N PRO A 198 20.15 0.46 5.39
CA PRO A 198 19.84 1.55 6.33
C PRO A 198 19.39 2.86 5.66
N GLU A 199 19.99 3.22 4.52
CA GLU A 199 19.57 4.41 3.78
C GLU A 199 18.17 4.26 3.17
N LEU A 200 17.80 3.06 2.70
CA LEU A 200 16.44 2.79 2.23
C LEU A 200 15.44 2.83 3.38
N GLN A 201 15.76 2.19 4.51
CA GLN A 201 14.95 2.18 5.71
C GLN A 201 14.64 3.62 6.18
N ALA A 202 15.68 4.45 6.31
CA ALA A 202 15.55 5.85 6.68
C ALA A 202 14.75 6.66 5.65
N ALA A 203 15.02 6.46 4.35
CA ALA A 203 14.36 7.21 3.29
C ALA A 203 12.86 6.89 3.14
N LEU A 204 12.45 5.66 3.47
CA LEU A 204 11.06 5.18 3.39
C LEU A 204 10.30 5.26 4.72
N GLY A 205 11.02 5.33 5.85
CA GLY A 205 10.43 5.24 7.20
C GLY A 205 10.02 3.81 7.58
N ILE A 206 10.81 2.82 7.17
CA ILE A 206 10.59 1.38 7.37
C ILE A 206 11.80 0.79 8.09
N ASP A 207 11.65 0.33 9.32
CA ASP A 207 12.74 -0.15 10.17
C ASP A 207 12.61 -1.61 10.62
N TRP A 208 11.50 -2.28 10.27
CA TRP A 208 11.20 -3.67 10.69
C TRP A 208 11.63 -4.75 9.68
N THR A 209 12.22 -4.37 8.55
CA THR A 209 12.81 -5.31 7.59
C THR A 209 14.16 -4.79 7.09
N ASP A 210 15.13 -5.69 6.98
CA ASP A 210 16.44 -5.47 6.37
C ASP A 210 16.54 -6.08 4.96
N VAL A 211 15.45 -6.70 4.47
CA VAL A 211 15.40 -7.31 3.13
C VAL A 211 15.22 -6.20 2.09
N ARG A 212 16.25 -6.04 1.24
CA ARG A 212 16.30 -4.97 0.23
C ARG A 212 15.12 -5.01 -0.74
N GLU A 213 14.71 -6.20 -1.16
CA GLU A 213 13.60 -6.42 -2.08
C GLU A 213 12.28 -5.94 -1.46
N GLU A 214 12.05 -6.20 -0.17
CA GLU A 214 10.87 -5.73 0.56
C GLU A 214 10.83 -4.21 0.62
N LEU A 215 11.96 -3.55 0.91
CA LEU A 215 12.07 -2.08 0.91
C LEU A 215 11.87 -1.49 -0.49
N THR A 216 12.41 -2.13 -1.51
CA THR A 216 12.28 -1.72 -2.92
C THR A 216 10.83 -1.72 -3.35
N GLU A 217 10.02 -2.65 -2.85
CA GLU A 217 8.62 -2.80 -3.26
C GLU A 217 7.61 -2.08 -2.36
N ALA A 218 7.97 -1.82 -1.10
CA ALA A 218 7.07 -1.24 -0.11
C ALA A 218 6.43 0.10 -0.53
N ILE A 219 5.16 0.27 -0.16
CA ILE A 219 4.51 1.58 -0.11
C ILE A 219 5.03 2.30 1.14
N PRO A 220 5.53 3.54 1.05
CA PRO A 220 5.96 4.28 2.24
C PRO A 220 4.80 4.45 3.24
N PRO A 221 4.98 4.16 4.54
CA PRO A 221 3.91 4.22 5.54
C PRO A 221 3.22 5.59 5.64
N ALA A 222 3.95 6.67 5.37
CA ALA A 222 3.38 8.02 5.38
C ALA A 222 2.16 8.18 4.44
N TYR A 223 2.10 7.40 3.35
CA TYR A 223 1.01 7.51 2.38
C TYR A 223 -0.29 6.96 2.95
N THR A 224 -0.24 5.75 3.49
CA THR A 224 -1.42 5.10 4.07
C THR A 224 -1.76 5.65 5.46
N GLU A 225 -0.80 6.27 6.16
CA GLU A 225 -1.08 7.07 7.35
C GLU A 225 -1.96 8.29 7.02
N HIS A 226 -1.66 9.00 5.93
CA HIS A 226 -2.50 10.09 5.43
C HIS A 226 -3.90 9.62 5.01
N ILE A 227 -3.97 8.56 4.21
CA ILE A 227 -5.25 7.96 3.78
C ILE A 227 -6.08 7.55 5.00
N GLY A 228 -5.47 6.81 5.94
CA GLY A 228 -6.13 6.31 7.14
C GLY A 228 -6.64 7.45 8.03
N ARG A 229 -5.83 8.48 8.28
CA ARG A 229 -6.26 9.64 9.08
C ARG A 229 -7.42 10.39 8.45
N THR A 230 -7.38 10.59 7.14
CA THR A 230 -8.44 11.28 6.40
C THR A 230 -9.75 10.50 6.50
N PHE A 231 -9.71 9.19 6.29
CA PHE A 231 -10.87 8.33 6.43
C PHE A 231 -11.47 8.36 7.85
N LEU A 232 -10.64 8.23 8.88
CA LEU A 232 -11.11 8.25 10.27
C LEU A 232 -11.70 9.60 10.67
N ALA A 233 -11.12 10.71 10.19
CA ALA A 233 -11.66 12.04 10.43
C ALA A 233 -13.06 12.22 9.79
N ALA A 234 -13.22 11.77 8.54
CA ALA A 234 -14.52 11.82 7.86
C ALA A 234 -15.59 10.98 8.59
N ARG A 235 -15.25 9.76 9.00
CA ARG A 235 -16.15 8.89 9.79
C ARG A 235 -16.55 9.51 11.14
N ALA A 236 -15.62 10.18 11.81
CA ALA A 236 -15.91 10.85 13.08
C ALA A 236 -16.90 12.03 12.91
N LEU A 237 -16.81 12.76 11.79
CA LEU A 237 -17.74 13.84 11.47
C LEU A 237 -19.14 13.30 11.15
N GLU A 238 -19.24 12.21 10.39
CA GLU A 238 -20.52 11.57 10.08
C GLU A 238 -21.20 10.98 11.32
N ALA A 239 -20.44 10.41 12.25
CA ALA A 239 -20.98 9.89 13.51
C ALA A 239 -21.45 11.00 14.46
N ALA A 240 -20.98 12.24 14.26
CA ALA A 240 -21.35 13.40 15.06
C ALA A 240 -22.52 14.22 14.47
N ALA A 241 -22.89 13.97 13.20
CA ALA A 241 -23.98 14.63 12.49
C ALA A 241 -25.32 13.91 12.70
#